data_AF-A0A4Y5X303-F1
#
_entry.id   AF-A0A4Y5X303-F1
#
_cell.length_a   1.000
_cell.length_b   1.000
_cell.length_c   1.000
_cell.angle_alpha   90.00
_cell.angle_beta   90.00
_cell.angle_gamma   90.00
#
_symmetry.space_group_name_H-M   'P 1'
#
loop_
_entity.id
_entity.type
_entity.pdbx_description
1 polymer ?
#
loop_
_entity_poly.entity_id
_entity_poly.type
_entity_poly.pdbx_seq_one_letter_code
_entity_poly.pdbx_strand_id
1 'polypeptide(L)'
;PHVAVITNIESDHLDFYGSVEAYVAVFDSFVERIVPGGALVVCTDDPGGAALAQRATELGIRVLRYGSVPGETMAATLVSWQQQGVGAVAHIRLASELATAQGPRVMRLSVPGRHMALNALGALLAAVQIGAPADEVLDGLAGFEGVRRRFELVGTCGVGKASVRVFDDYAHHPTEISATLAA
;
A
#
# COMPACT_ATOMS: atom_id res chain seq x y z
N PRO A 1 4.37 8.18 16.40
CA PRO A 1 4.66 8.74 15.04
C PRO A 1 3.61 9.81 14.66
N HIS A 2 3.91 10.73 13.74
CA HIS A 2 2.91 11.67 13.20
C HIS A 2 1.97 11.00 12.19
N VAL A 3 2.51 10.10 11.36
CA VAL A 3 1.74 9.24 10.46
C VAL A 3 2.26 7.82 10.59
N ALA A 4 1.35 6.87 10.74
CA ALA A 4 1.65 5.44 10.69
C ALA A 4 0.92 4.83 9.49
N VAL A 5 1.61 4.02 8.70
CA VAL A 5 1.01 3.31 7.56
C VAL A 5 1.00 1.82 7.87
N ILE A 6 -0.17 1.19 7.83
CA ILE A 6 -0.36 -0.25 7.97
C ILE A 6 -0.95 -0.80 6.68
N THR A 7 -0.17 -1.61 5.95
CA THR A 7 -0.54 -2.12 4.63
C THR A 7 -1.36 -3.40 4.70
N ASN A 8 -1.12 -4.24 5.70
CA ASN A 8 -1.87 -5.46 6.01
C ASN A 8 -1.53 -5.92 7.44
N ILE A 9 -2.35 -6.82 7.98
CA ILE A 9 -2.13 -7.57 9.21
C ILE A 9 -2.51 -9.02 8.92
N GLU A 10 -1.55 -9.78 8.42
CA GLU A 10 -1.65 -11.23 8.27
C GLU A 10 -0.75 -11.89 9.31
N SER A 11 -1.19 -13.02 9.87
CA SER A 11 -0.42 -13.75 10.87
C SER A 11 0.87 -14.29 10.24
N ASP A 12 2.00 -13.76 10.70
CA ASP A 12 3.33 -14.22 10.34
C ASP A 12 4.14 -14.42 11.63
N HIS A 13 5.14 -15.30 11.60
CA HIS A 13 6.02 -15.55 12.75
C HIS A 13 5.29 -15.91 14.07
N LEU A 14 4.25 -16.75 14.01
CA LEU A 14 3.49 -17.19 15.20
C LEU A 14 4.36 -17.95 16.23
N ASP A 15 5.52 -18.44 15.83
CA ASP A 15 6.57 -18.98 16.69
C ASP A 15 7.16 -17.94 17.67
N PHE A 16 7.14 -16.66 17.32
CA PHE A 16 7.54 -15.57 18.21
C PHE A 16 6.38 -15.00 19.03
N TYR A 17 5.20 -14.88 18.43
CA TYR A 17 4.06 -14.20 19.06
C TYR A 17 3.13 -15.13 19.86
N GLY A 18 3.21 -16.44 19.65
CA GLY A 18 2.45 -17.45 20.39
C GLY A 18 0.99 -17.60 19.95
N SER A 19 0.28 -16.50 19.68
CA SER A 19 -1.10 -16.53 19.17
C SER A 19 -1.41 -15.40 18.18
N VAL A 20 -2.47 -15.58 17.39
CA VAL A 20 -2.96 -14.56 16.44
C VAL A 20 -3.42 -13.31 17.18
N GLU A 21 -4.07 -13.47 18.33
CA GLU A 21 -4.54 -12.38 19.17
C GLU A 21 -3.37 -11.55 19.71
N ALA A 22 -2.31 -12.22 20.18
CA ALA A 22 -1.11 -11.56 20.64
C ALA A 22 -0.42 -10.78 19.50
N TYR A 23 -0.37 -11.35 18.29
CA TYR A 23 0.14 -10.67 17.11
C TYR A 23 -0.66 -9.42 16.77
N VAL A 24 -2.00 -9.51 16.72
CA VAL A 24 -2.88 -8.37 16.44
C VAL A 24 -2.75 -7.27 17.49
N ALA A 25 -2.63 -7.62 18.77
CA ALA A 25 -2.47 -6.66 19.87
C ALA A 25 -1.20 -5.80 19.76
N VAL A 26 -0.16 -6.28 19.07
CA VAL A 26 1.06 -5.49 18.79
C VAL A 26 0.72 -4.27 17.92
N PHE A 27 -0.16 -4.45 16.93
CA PHE A 27 -0.59 -3.35 16.05
C PHE A 27 -1.44 -2.34 16.80
N ASP A 28 -2.32 -2.80 17.70
CA ASP A 28 -3.11 -1.91 18.57
C ASP A 28 -2.16 -1.05 19.44
N SER A 29 -1.21 -1.70 20.11
CA SER A 29 -0.18 -1.03 20.92
C SER A 29 0.69 -0.06 20.11
N PHE A 30 0.91 -0.35 18.82
CA PHE A 30 1.67 0.52 17.93
C PHE A 30 0.89 1.77 17.53
N VAL A 31 -0.39 1.64 17.17
CA VAL A 31 -1.20 2.80 16.76
C VAL A 31 -1.52 3.74 17.92
N GLU A 32 -1.59 3.24 19.16
CA GLU A 32 -1.69 4.07 20.36
C GLU A 32 -0.49 5.02 20.55
N ARG A 33 0.65 4.75 19.90
CA ARG A 33 1.84 5.63 19.92
C ARG A 33 1.76 6.76 18.90
N ILE A 34 0.68 6.86 18.11
CA ILE A 34 0.46 8.00 17.22
C ILE A 34 0.29 9.24 18.08
N VAL A 35 1.03 10.30 17.77
CA VAL A 35 1.02 11.53 18.58
C VAL A 35 -0.28 12.31 18.33
N PRO A 36 -0.71 13.18 19.26
CA PRO A 36 -1.87 14.04 19.05
C PRO A 36 -1.78 14.81 17.73
N GLY A 37 -2.88 14.83 16.96
CA GLY A 37 -2.93 15.42 15.61
C GLY A 37 -2.35 14.53 14.50
N GLY A 38 -1.77 13.38 14.84
CA GLY A 38 -1.33 12.37 13.89
C GLY A 38 -2.47 11.54 13.30
N ALA A 39 -2.13 10.64 12.38
CA ALA A 39 -3.11 9.76 11.73
C ALA A 39 -2.56 8.36 11.43
N LEU A 40 -3.47 7.40 11.43
CA LEU A 40 -3.28 6.06 10.89
C LEU A 40 -3.74 6.02 9.43
N VAL A 41 -2.88 5.62 8.50
CA VAL A 41 -3.22 5.26 7.13
C VAL A 41 -3.28 3.74 7.05
N VAL A 42 -4.41 3.17 6.64
CA VAL A 42 -4.60 1.71 6.70
C VAL A 42 -5.34 1.16 5.50
N CYS A 43 -4.84 0.04 4.97
CA CYS A 43 -5.48 -0.71 3.90
C CYS A 43 -6.67 -1.50 4.43
N THR A 44 -7.85 -1.31 3.85
CA THR A 44 -9.07 -2.05 4.21
C THR A 44 -9.43 -3.14 3.20
N ASP A 45 -8.61 -3.34 2.16
CA ASP A 45 -8.69 -4.57 1.34
C ASP A 45 -8.22 -5.79 2.13
N ASP A 46 -7.39 -5.57 3.16
CA ASP A 46 -6.97 -6.59 4.12
C ASP A 46 -7.96 -6.67 5.30
N PRO A 47 -8.50 -7.86 5.65
CA PRO A 47 -9.39 -8.02 6.79
C PRO A 47 -8.79 -7.59 8.12
N GLY A 48 -7.49 -7.82 8.34
CA GLY A 48 -6.80 -7.44 9.57
C GLY A 48 -6.68 -5.91 9.71
N GLY A 49 -6.31 -5.23 8.63
CA GLY A 49 -6.28 -3.78 8.51
C GLY A 49 -7.67 -3.15 8.65
N ALA A 50 -8.70 -3.76 8.07
CA ALA A 50 -10.08 -3.32 8.25
C ALA A 50 -10.53 -3.41 9.73
N ALA A 51 -10.18 -4.49 10.43
CA ALA A 51 -10.46 -4.65 11.85
C ALA A 51 -9.68 -3.63 12.71
N LEU A 52 -8.40 -3.39 12.41
CA LEU A 52 -7.60 -2.36 13.08
C LEU A 52 -8.20 -0.96 12.86
N ALA A 53 -8.63 -0.65 11.64
CA ALA A 53 -9.25 0.63 11.32
C ALA A 53 -10.48 0.92 12.21
N GLN A 54 -11.29 -0.11 12.45
CA GLN A 54 -12.45 -0.02 13.34
C GLN A 54 -12.02 0.27 14.79
N ARG A 55 -11.15 -0.58 15.36
CA ARG A 55 -10.67 -0.41 16.74
C ARG A 55 -9.97 0.94 16.97
N ALA A 56 -9.13 1.36 16.04
CA ALA A 56 -8.44 2.65 16.12
C ALA A 56 -9.43 3.84 16.09
N THR A 57 -10.51 3.74 15.34
CA THR A 57 -11.58 4.76 15.32
C THR A 57 -12.29 4.84 16.68
N GLU A 58 -12.57 3.69 17.30
CA GLU A 58 -13.20 3.61 18.63
C GLU A 58 -12.31 4.22 19.73
N LEU A 59 -10.98 4.16 19.55
CA LEU A 59 -9.99 4.83 20.41
C LEU A 59 -9.84 6.34 20.13
N GLY A 60 -10.58 6.89 19.17
CA GLY A 60 -10.50 8.30 18.78
C GLY A 60 -9.26 8.66 17.96
N ILE A 61 -8.53 7.68 17.45
CA ILE A 61 -7.40 7.89 16.54
C ILE A 61 -7.96 8.30 15.17
N ARG A 62 -7.37 9.31 14.53
CA ARG A 62 -7.74 9.68 13.16
C ARG A 62 -7.31 8.59 12.18
N VAL A 63 -8.26 8.01 11.47
CA VAL A 63 -8.00 6.91 10.51
C VAL A 63 -8.30 7.34 9.08
N LEU A 64 -7.32 7.18 8.20
CA LEU A 64 -7.38 7.37 6.75
C LEU A 64 -7.43 5.99 6.08
N ARG A 65 -8.64 5.53 5.75
CA ARG A 65 -8.87 4.23 5.10
C ARG A 65 -8.55 4.31 3.61
N TYR A 66 -7.83 3.32 3.10
CA TYR A 66 -7.62 3.14 1.66
C TYR A 66 -7.81 1.69 1.23
N GLY A 67 -8.12 1.49 -0.05
CA GLY A 67 -8.43 0.18 -0.58
C GLY A 67 -9.03 0.30 -1.97
N SER A 68 -9.62 -0.78 -2.47
CA SER A 68 -10.21 -0.84 -3.81
C SER A 68 -11.72 -0.98 -3.78
N VAL A 69 -12.29 -1.25 -2.61
CA VAL A 69 -13.74 -1.21 -2.40
C VAL A 69 -14.14 0.23 -2.06
N PRO A 70 -14.97 0.90 -2.87
CA PRO A 70 -15.45 2.24 -2.56
C PRO A 70 -16.32 2.24 -1.30
N GLY A 71 -16.28 3.33 -0.53
CA GLY A 71 -17.12 3.52 0.66
C GLY A 71 -17.10 4.97 1.13
N GLU A 72 -18.11 5.38 1.89
CA GLU A 72 -18.27 6.77 2.36
C GLU A 72 -17.16 7.21 3.32
N THR A 73 -16.51 6.25 4.00
CA THR A 73 -15.45 6.50 4.99
C THR A 73 -14.04 6.36 4.40
N MET A 74 -13.92 6.21 3.08
CA MET A 74 -12.63 6.03 2.40
C MET A 74 -11.93 7.36 2.18
N ALA A 75 -10.69 7.47 2.66
CA ALA A 75 -9.81 8.60 2.37
C ALA A 75 -9.27 8.52 0.94
N ALA A 76 -9.02 7.30 0.44
CA ALA A 76 -8.74 7.07 -0.97
C ALA A 76 -9.23 5.70 -1.46
N THR A 77 -9.49 5.61 -2.77
CA THR A 77 -9.89 4.36 -3.41
C THR A 77 -9.08 4.12 -4.67
N LEU A 78 -8.54 2.92 -4.84
CA LEU A 78 -8.01 2.40 -6.10
C LEU A 78 -9.20 2.00 -6.98
N VAL A 79 -9.54 2.85 -7.94
CA VAL A 79 -10.71 2.68 -8.82
C VAL A 79 -10.43 1.64 -9.90
N SER A 80 -9.26 1.70 -10.51
CA SER A 80 -8.81 0.71 -11.50
C SER A 80 -7.29 0.66 -11.56
N TRP A 81 -6.76 -0.44 -12.08
CA TRP A 81 -5.35 -0.65 -12.31
C TRP A 81 -5.13 -1.47 -13.57
N GLN A 82 -4.12 -1.09 -14.35
CA GLN A 82 -3.70 -1.78 -15.56
C GLN A 82 -2.18 -1.83 -15.61
N GLN A 83 -1.64 -3.04 -15.82
CA GLN A 83 -0.22 -3.21 -16.02
C GLN A 83 0.21 -2.75 -17.42
N GLN A 84 1.40 -2.15 -17.50
CA GLN A 84 2.03 -1.71 -18.73
C GLN A 84 3.51 -2.13 -18.74
N GLY A 85 3.77 -3.36 -19.20
CA GLY A 85 5.11 -3.94 -19.17
C GLY A 85 5.59 -4.17 -17.74
N VAL A 86 6.68 -3.50 -17.36
CA VAL A 86 7.21 -3.49 -15.99
C VAL A 86 6.63 -2.36 -15.13
N GLY A 87 5.84 -1.46 -15.71
CA GLY A 87 5.12 -0.42 -14.99
C GLY A 87 3.62 -0.68 -14.90
N ALA A 88 2.89 0.31 -14.40
CA ALA A 88 1.45 0.29 -14.31
C ALA A 88 0.82 1.69 -14.34
N VAL A 89 -0.45 1.74 -14.71
CA VAL A 89 -1.30 2.92 -14.60
C VAL A 89 -2.50 2.56 -13.73
N ALA A 90 -2.75 3.37 -12.71
CA ALA A 90 -3.88 3.25 -11.81
C ALA A 90 -4.75 4.51 -11.88
N HIS A 91 -6.06 4.33 -11.79
CA HIS A 91 -6.98 5.42 -11.48
C HIS A 91 -7.32 5.37 -10.01
N ILE A 92 -7.13 6.48 -9.31
CA ILE A 92 -7.39 6.61 -7.88
C ILE A 92 -8.43 7.69 -7.65
N ARG A 93 -9.14 7.64 -6.53
CA ARG A 93 -10.02 8.71 -6.06
C ARG A 93 -9.61 9.08 -4.65
N LEU A 94 -9.43 10.37 -4.39
CA LEU A 94 -9.22 10.90 -3.05
C LEU A 94 -10.55 11.45 -2.51
N ALA A 95 -10.74 11.39 -1.19
CA ALA A 95 -11.84 12.09 -0.52
C ALA A 95 -11.78 13.59 -0.80
N SER A 96 -12.94 14.27 -0.80
CA SER A 96 -13.04 15.67 -1.21
C SER A 96 -12.11 16.61 -0.44
N GLU A 97 -11.94 16.38 0.87
CA GLU A 97 -11.08 17.18 1.73
C GLU A 97 -9.57 16.97 1.49
N LEU A 98 -9.20 15.89 0.80
CA LEU A 98 -7.83 15.56 0.43
C LEU A 98 -7.54 15.87 -1.05
N ALA A 99 -8.56 16.20 -1.83
CA ALA A 99 -8.47 16.40 -3.26
C ALA A 99 -8.43 17.89 -3.63
N THR A 100 -7.46 18.27 -4.45
CA THR A 100 -7.40 19.61 -5.07
C THR A 100 -8.42 19.80 -6.20
N ALA A 101 -8.96 18.69 -6.73
CA ALA A 101 -9.92 18.66 -7.82
C ALA A 101 -10.88 17.46 -7.68
N GLN A 102 -12.08 17.58 -8.24
CA GLN A 102 -13.09 16.52 -8.21
C GLN A 102 -12.76 15.41 -9.23
N GLY A 103 -13.04 14.16 -8.85
CA GLY A 103 -12.99 13.00 -9.74
C GLY A 103 -11.70 12.17 -9.65
N PRO A 104 -11.60 11.08 -10.44
CA PRO A 104 -10.44 10.20 -10.41
C PRO A 104 -9.16 10.89 -10.93
N ARG A 105 -8.03 10.57 -10.31
CA ARG A 105 -6.67 10.99 -10.68
C ARG A 105 -5.93 9.80 -11.28
N VAL A 106 -4.94 10.08 -12.13
CA VAL A 106 -4.06 9.05 -12.71
C VAL A 106 -2.79 8.94 -11.88
N MET A 107 -2.46 7.74 -11.43
CA MET A 107 -1.22 7.38 -10.76
C MET A 107 -0.41 6.46 -11.69
N ARG A 108 0.81 6.88 -12.05
CA ARG A 108 1.73 6.08 -12.86
C ARG A 108 2.78 5.46 -11.96
N LEU A 109 3.17 4.23 -12.25
CA LEU A 109 4.17 3.48 -11.50
C LEU A 109 5.12 2.80 -12.48
N SER A 110 6.41 2.78 -12.15
CA SER A 110 7.42 2.03 -12.91
C SER A 110 7.63 0.61 -12.40
N VAL A 111 6.75 0.16 -11.50
CA VAL A 111 6.72 -1.17 -10.90
C VAL A 111 5.39 -1.87 -11.20
N PRO A 112 5.38 -3.20 -11.39
CA PRO A 112 4.16 -3.92 -11.72
C PRO A 112 3.42 -4.36 -10.45
N GLY A 113 2.23 -4.94 -10.65
CA GLY A 113 1.42 -5.51 -9.58
C GLY A 113 0.41 -4.54 -8.95
N ARG A 114 -0.81 -5.05 -8.75
CA ARG A 114 -1.89 -4.32 -8.06
C ARG A 114 -1.53 -3.98 -6.61
N HIS A 115 -0.77 -4.83 -5.94
CA HIS A 115 -0.30 -4.59 -4.58
C HIS A 115 0.63 -3.37 -4.50
N MET A 116 1.47 -3.15 -5.51
CA MET A 116 2.29 -1.93 -5.61
C MET A 116 1.43 -0.68 -5.81
N ALA A 117 0.33 -0.78 -6.56
CA ALA A 117 -0.63 0.32 -6.67
C ALA A 117 -1.31 0.65 -5.32
N LEU A 118 -1.65 -0.36 -4.52
CA LEU A 118 -2.16 -0.15 -3.16
C LEU A 118 -1.10 0.46 -2.22
N ASN A 119 0.15 -0.01 -2.29
CA ASN A 119 1.25 0.55 -1.51
C ASN A 119 1.49 2.02 -1.86
N ALA A 120 1.51 2.34 -3.16
CA ALA A 120 1.64 3.71 -3.64
C ALA A 120 0.48 4.60 -3.17
N LEU A 121 -0.76 4.07 -3.14
CA LEU A 121 -1.92 4.79 -2.62
C LEU A 121 -1.80 5.10 -1.11
N GLY A 122 -1.32 4.14 -0.32
CA GLY A 122 -1.02 4.36 1.10
C GLY A 122 0.08 5.40 1.32
N ALA A 123 1.16 5.35 0.50
CA ALA A 123 2.23 6.34 0.55
C ALA A 123 1.75 7.75 0.17
N LEU A 124 0.90 7.85 -0.86
CA LEU A 124 0.26 9.10 -1.27
C LEU A 124 -0.53 9.73 -0.12
N LEU A 125 -1.38 8.95 0.55
CA LEU A 125 -2.15 9.44 1.70
C LEU A 125 -1.26 9.89 2.85
N ALA A 126 -0.18 9.16 3.14
CA ALA A 126 0.75 9.54 4.18
C ALA A 126 1.46 10.86 3.88
N ALA A 127 1.89 11.08 2.63
CA ALA A 127 2.53 12.31 2.19
C ALA A 127 1.56 13.50 2.20
N VAL A 128 0.33 13.32 1.70
CA VAL A 128 -0.71 14.36 1.75
C VAL A 128 -1.05 14.72 3.20
N GLN A 129 -1.08 13.73 4.09
CA GLN A 129 -1.36 13.95 5.51
C GLN A 129 -0.31 14.81 6.23
N ILE A 130 0.94 14.82 5.77
CA ILE A 130 2.00 15.70 6.28
C ILE A 130 2.11 17.02 5.50
N GLY A 131 1.18 17.30 4.58
CA GLY A 131 1.06 18.57 3.88
C GLY A 131 1.66 18.60 2.47
N ALA A 132 2.11 17.47 1.92
CA ALA A 132 2.59 17.44 0.54
C ALA A 132 1.42 17.57 -0.46
N PRO A 133 1.54 18.39 -1.52
CA PRO A 133 0.51 18.48 -2.56
C PRO A 133 0.36 17.12 -3.26
N ALA A 134 -0.88 16.64 -3.41
CA ALA A 134 -1.16 15.33 -4.02
C ALA A 134 -0.52 15.17 -5.41
N ASP A 135 -0.51 16.25 -6.19
CA ASP A 135 0.02 16.28 -7.55
C ASP A 135 1.54 16.08 -7.58
N GLU A 136 2.27 16.73 -6.67
CA GLU A 136 3.72 16.56 -6.54
C GLU A 136 4.08 15.14 -6.08
N VAL A 137 3.27 14.55 -5.19
CA VAL A 137 3.48 13.17 -4.74
C VAL A 137 3.22 12.18 -5.88
N LEU A 138 2.19 12.42 -6.70
CA LEU A 138 1.91 11.59 -7.88
C LEU A 138 3.06 11.64 -8.90
N ASP A 139 3.66 12.82 -9.11
CA ASP A 139 4.84 12.96 -9.96
C ASP A 139 6.05 12.20 -9.38
N GLY A 140 6.27 12.30 -8.07
CA GLY A 140 7.32 11.54 -7.37
C GLY A 140 7.14 10.02 -7.47
N LEU A 141 5.90 9.53 -7.33
CA LEU A 141 5.57 8.11 -7.49
C LEU A 141 5.83 7.61 -8.91
N ALA A 142 5.61 8.43 -9.94
CA ALA A 142 5.92 8.07 -11.32
C ALA A 142 7.42 7.86 -11.55
N GLY A 143 8.26 8.61 -10.84
CA GLY A 143 9.72 8.48 -10.88
C GLY A 143 10.31 7.37 -10.00
N PHE A 144 9.49 6.64 -9.25
CA PHE A 144 9.97 5.58 -8.37
C PHE A 144 10.36 4.31 -9.16
N GLU A 145 11.64 3.97 -9.14
CA GLU A 145 12.21 2.84 -9.91
C GLU A 145 12.13 1.48 -9.18
N GLY A 146 11.56 1.43 -7.98
CA GLY A 146 11.48 0.22 -7.17
C GLY A 146 12.49 0.18 -6.02
N VAL A 147 12.47 -0.91 -5.26
CA VAL A 147 13.46 -1.23 -4.23
C VAL A 147 14.19 -2.50 -4.64
N ARG A 148 15.48 -2.59 -4.33
CA ARG A 148 16.22 -3.83 -4.54
C ARG A 148 15.49 -5.02 -3.89
N ARG A 149 15.45 -6.14 -4.60
CA ARG A 149 14.78 -7.38 -4.18
C ARG A 149 13.26 -7.26 -4.00
N ARG A 150 12.60 -6.28 -4.65
CA ARG A 150 11.13 -6.19 -4.72
C ARG A 150 10.74 -6.07 -6.19
N PHE A 151 10.49 -7.21 -6.80
CA PHE A 151 10.27 -7.43 -8.23
C PHE A 151 11.34 -6.79 -9.12
N GLU A 152 12.60 -6.88 -8.68
CA GLU A 152 13.73 -6.23 -9.34
C GLU A 152 14.13 -7.00 -10.59
N LEU A 153 14.09 -6.36 -11.77
CA LEU A 153 14.68 -6.93 -12.99
C LEU A 153 16.21 -6.89 -12.86
N VAL A 154 16.81 -8.01 -12.49
CA VAL A 154 18.26 -8.14 -12.30
C VAL A 154 19.00 -8.23 -13.63
N GLY A 155 18.32 -8.66 -14.69
CA GLY A 155 18.90 -8.69 -16.03
C GLY A 155 18.09 -9.48 -17.03
N THR A 156 18.58 -9.45 -18.27
CA THR A 156 18.06 -10.26 -19.38
C THR A 156 19.21 -11.06 -19.99
N CYS A 157 19.01 -12.36 -20.20
CA CYS A 157 20.01 -13.23 -20.80
C CYS A 157 19.40 -14.05 -21.94
N GLY A 158 20.23 -14.35 -22.95
CA GLY A 158 19.84 -15.25 -24.04
C GLY A 158 20.02 -16.71 -23.61
N VAL A 159 19.00 -17.54 -23.81
CA VAL A 159 19.06 -18.99 -23.60
C VAL A 159 18.65 -19.67 -24.90
N GLY A 160 19.64 -20.16 -25.66
CA GLY A 160 19.43 -20.66 -27.02
C GLY A 160 18.90 -19.56 -27.95
N LYS A 161 17.71 -19.73 -28.51
CA LYS A 161 17.01 -18.72 -29.33
C LYS A 161 16.04 -17.84 -28.53
N ALA A 162 15.87 -18.08 -27.23
CA ALA A 162 14.95 -17.35 -26.37
C ALA A 162 15.66 -16.25 -25.58
N SER A 163 14.92 -15.20 -25.22
CA SER A 163 15.35 -14.18 -24.26
C SER A 163 14.63 -14.42 -22.93
N VAL A 164 15.40 -14.53 -21.85
CA VAL A 164 14.90 -14.77 -20.50
C VAL A 164 15.15 -13.51 -19.66
N ARG A 165 14.13 -13.06 -18.93
CA ARG A 165 14.25 -12.00 -17.92
C ARG A 165 14.37 -12.65 -16.54
N VAL A 166 15.30 -12.15 -15.73
CA VAL A 166 15.53 -12.64 -14.37
C VAL A 166 15.05 -11.57 -13.40
N PHE A 167 14.17 -11.95 -12.47
CA PHE A 167 13.65 -11.08 -11.43
C PHE A 167 14.07 -11.61 -10.05
N ASP A 168 14.48 -10.71 -9.14
CA ASP A 168 14.73 -11.00 -7.72
C ASP A 168 13.61 -10.40 -6.86
N ASP A 169 13.03 -11.22 -5.97
CA ASP A 169 11.94 -10.83 -5.08
C ASP A 169 12.13 -11.44 -3.67
N TYR A 170 11.89 -10.62 -2.65
CA TYR A 170 12.01 -10.99 -1.23
C TYR A 170 10.78 -11.71 -0.67
N ALA A 171 9.73 -11.90 -1.47
CA ALA A 171 8.49 -12.57 -1.08
C ALA A 171 8.78 -13.91 -0.40
N HIS A 172 8.33 -14.03 0.84
CA HIS A 172 8.49 -15.24 1.67
C HIS A 172 7.17 -15.68 2.28
N HIS A 173 6.23 -14.77 2.48
CA HIS A 173 4.86 -15.11 2.88
C HIS A 173 4.03 -15.58 1.65
N PRO A 174 3.13 -16.57 1.77
CA PRO A 174 2.30 -17.05 0.65
C PRO A 174 1.54 -15.95 -0.11
N THR A 175 1.09 -14.91 0.58
CA THR A 175 0.43 -13.75 -0.02
C THR A 175 1.39 -12.93 -0.89
N GLU A 176 2.61 -12.68 -0.40
CA GLU A 176 3.65 -11.98 -1.16
C GLU A 176 4.06 -12.78 -2.41
N ILE A 177 4.22 -14.11 -2.27
CA ILE A 177 4.59 -15.00 -3.37
C ILE A 177 3.49 -15.00 -4.43
N SER A 178 2.22 -15.11 -4.01
CA SER A 178 1.08 -15.07 -4.94
C SER A 178 0.98 -13.73 -5.65
N ALA A 179 1.19 -12.63 -4.93
CA ALA A 179 1.20 -11.28 -5.49
C ALA A 179 2.34 -11.07 -6.50
N THR A 180 3.50 -11.69 -6.26
CA THR A 180 4.66 -11.72 -7.15
C THR A 180 4.35 -12.53 -8.42
N LEU A 181 3.79 -13.72 -8.29
CA LEU A 181 3.47 -14.59 -9.42
C LEU A 181 2.36 -14.05 -10.33
N ALA A 182 1.49 -13.19 -9.81
CA ALA A 182 0.39 -12.58 -10.55
C ALA A 182 0.78 -11.26 -11.26
N ALA A 183 1.98 -10.73 -10.99
CA ALA A 183 2.53 -9.52 -11.63
C ALA A 183 3.29 -9.86 -12.92
#